data_AF-A0A9P0CW16-F1
#
_entry.id   AF-A0A9P0CW16-F1
#
_cell.length_a   1.000
_cell.length_b   1.000
_cell.length_c   1.000
_cell.angle_alpha   90.00
_cell.angle_beta   90.00
_cell.angle_gamma   90.00
#
_symmetry.space_group_name_H-M   'P 1'
#
loop_
_entity.id
_entity.type
_entity.pdbx_description
1 polymer ?
#
loop_
_entity_poly.entity_id
_entity_poly.type
_entity_poly.pdbx_seq_one_letter_code
_entity_poly.pdbx_strand_id
1 'polypeptide(L)'
;MSGENYPRFSNKDEEILYWKNLAAEYLQDAERIQKESDEFIQESQQLDREYEATIDQNEKKIKELTLANNRAQNEIESLRNKLEQSNKESISLQNESQNLNMEKKQMLNHIRDLEQKNDDLERARRIIEESIAGIETAFHSAIERNAMLESEVDEKENLKEKLQRLADETRDLKQELLVKEKERAPDNERILNGFQKTILDSNRLKENETQTTPAKHDYQAPISPASRVMALNIVSDLIRKIGGLERRLEKSKYDYRDISTNDIRRSRSSTKNSPSPSLHGVTK
;
A
#
# COMPACT_ATOMS: atom_id res chain seq x y z
N MET A 1 63.40 95.15 38.83
CA MET A 1 63.58 96.60 38.59
C MET A 1 62.40 97.10 37.77
N SER A 2 61.49 97.81 38.41
CA SER A 2 60.59 98.82 37.84
C SER A 2 60.21 99.65 39.05
N GLY A 3 60.74 100.87 39.13
CA GLY A 3 60.78 101.64 40.36
C GLY A 3 59.39 101.92 40.90
N GLU A 4 59.19 101.68 42.20
CA GLU A 4 58.06 102.24 42.94
C GLU A 4 58.24 103.76 42.93
N ASN A 5 57.64 104.40 41.93
CA ASN A 5 57.55 105.85 41.85
C ASN A 5 56.50 106.28 42.88
N TYR A 6 56.92 106.37 44.14
CA TYR A 6 56.04 106.85 45.20
C TYR A 6 55.57 108.26 44.83
N PRO A 7 54.25 108.48 44.76
CA PRO A 7 53.71 109.78 44.40
C PRO A 7 54.21 110.82 45.41
N ARG A 8 54.69 111.96 44.91
CA ARG A 8 55.31 113.01 45.73
C ARG A 8 54.34 114.17 45.84
N PHE A 9 53.93 114.47 47.07
CA PHE A 9 52.81 115.38 47.33
C PHE A 9 53.29 116.76 47.80
N SER A 10 52.54 117.80 47.44
CA SER A 10 52.89 119.19 47.77
C SER A 10 52.48 119.56 49.20
N ASN A 11 51.49 118.84 49.76
CA ASN A 11 51.02 118.95 51.14
C ASN A 11 50.36 117.63 51.59
N LYS A 12 50.11 117.49 52.90
CA LYS A 12 49.49 116.27 53.46
C LYS A 12 48.06 116.02 52.97
N ASP A 13 47.31 117.07 52.62
CA ASP A 13 45.93 116.93 52.16
C ASP A 13 45.87 116.31 50.76
N GLU A 14 46.83 116.62 49.89
CA GLU A 14 46.99 116.05 48.55
C GLU A 14 47.39 114.57 48.60
N GLU A 15 48.25 114.19 49.54
CA GLU A 15 48.58 112.79 49.85
C GLU A 15 47.36 112.00 50.31
N ILE A 16 46.61 112.54 51.27
CA ILE A 16 45.39 111.93 51.81
C ILE A 16 44.34 111.76 50.69
N LEU A 17 44.19 112.76 49.81
CA LEU A 17 43.24 112.71 48.71
C LEU A 17 43.64 111.65 47.67
N TYR A 18 44.92 111.56 47.32
CA TYR A 18 45.42 110.54 46.41
C TYR A 18 45.15 109.12 46.93
N TRP A 19 45.53 108.82 48.18
CA TRP A 19 45.31 107.49 48.75
C TRP A 19 43.83 107.17 48.95
N LYS A 20 42.98 108.16 49.26
CA LYS A 20 41.52 107.98 49.31
C LYS A 20 40.94 107.64 47.94
N ASN A 21 41.36 108.35 46.89
CA ASN A 21 40.90 108.09 45.53
C ASN A 21 41.38 106.72 45.04
N LEU A 22 42.63 106.36 45.32
CA LEU A 22 43.18 105.04 44.95
C LEU A 22 42.49 103.90 45.70
N ALA A 23 42.18 104.08 46.99
CA ALA A 23 41.40 103.11 47.75
C ALA A 23 39.96 102.98 47.23
N ALA A 24 39.33 104.08 46.81
CA ALA A 24 38.01 104.07 46.19
C ALA A 24 38.01 103.37 44.82
N GLU A 25 39.05 103.58 44.01
CA GLU A 25 39.25 102.89 42.72
C GLU A 25 39.43 101.39 42.94
N TYR A 26 40.30 100.96 43.87
CA TYR A 26 40.46 99.54 44.18
C TYR A 26 39.20 98.90 44.75
N LEU A 27 38.40 99.63 45.54
CA LEU A 27 37.11 99.14 46.03
C LEU A 27 36.15 98.94 44.86
N GLN A 28 36.06 99.91 43.95
CA GLN A 28 35.21 99.82 42.75
C GLN A 28 35.64 98.66 41.84
N ASP A 29 36.94 98.43 41.68
CA ASP A 29 37.49 97.32 40.91
C ASP A 29 37.18 95.96 41.56
N ALA A 30 37.34 95.86 42.88
CA ALA A 30 36.97 94.66 43.62
C ALA A 30 35.47 94.34 43.49
N GLU A 31 34.61 95.36 43.59
CA GLU A 31 33.16 95.22 43.40
C GLU A 31 32.82 94.78 41.97
N ARG A 32 33.49 95.36 40.95
CA ARG A 32 33.32 94.97 39.55
C ARG A 32 33.72 93.51 39.32
N ILE A 33 34.91 93.12 39.77
CA ILE A 33 35.42 91.75 39.62
C ILE A 33 34.52 90.76 40.37
N GLN A 34 34.02 91.12 41.55
CA GLN A 34 33.07 90.29 42.29
C GLN A 34 31.79 90.07 41.48
N LYS A 35 31.23 91.14 40.89
CA LYS A 35 30.04 91.05 40.05
C LYS A 35 30.26 90.19 38.81
N GLU A 36 31.39 90.36 38.12
CA GLU A 36 31.77 89.53 36.96
C GLU A 36 31.95 88.05 37.36
N SER A 37 32.55 87.77 38.53
CA SER A 37 32.69 86.42 39.07
C SER A 37 31.33 85.80 39.41
N ASP A 38 30.43 86.55 40.03
CA ASP A 38 29.10 86.08 40.39
C ASP A 38 28.27 85.77 39.12
N GLU A 39 28.37 86.61 38.09
CA GLU A 39 27.76 86.38 36.77
C GLU A 39 28.33 85.12 36.11
N PHE A 40 29.65 84.93 36.11
CA PHE A 40 30.29 83.73 35.56
C PHE A 40 29.87 82.45 36.29
N ILE A 41 29.78 82.47 37.62
CA ILE A 41 29.31 81.33 38.42
C ILE A 41 27.86 80.99 38.06
N GLN A 42 27.00 82.00 37.92
CA GLN A 42 25.59 81.80 37.54
C GLN A 42 25.45 81.22 36.13
N GLU A 43 26.22 81.73 35.16
CA GLU A 43 26.23 81.22 33.79
C GLU A 43 26.72 79.76 33.74
N SER A 44 27.79 79.43 34.45
CA SER A 44 28.29 78.06 34.57
C SER A 44 27.23 77.12 35.16
N GLN A 45 26.56 77.52 36.24
CA GLN A 45 25.49 76.72 36.86
C GLN A 45 24.26 76.57 35.95
N GLN A 46 23.95 77.56 35.11
CA GLN A 46 22.88 77.46 34.14
C GLN A 46 23.25 76.48 33.02
N LEU A 47 24.49 76.57 32.51
CA LEU A 47 25.01 75.66 31.49
C LEU A 47 25.05 74.20 31.98
N ASP A 48 25.49 73.96 33.22
CA ASP A 48 25.50 72.62 33.82
C ASP A 48 24.09 72.03 33.88
N ARG A 49 23.09 72.82 34.27
CA ARG A 49 21.67 72.40 34.29
C ARG A 49 21.14 72.07 32.90
N GLU A 50 21.56 72.81 31.87
CA GLU A 50 21.18 72.54 30.48
C GLU A 50 21.82 71.25 29.95
N TYR A 51 23.07 70.98 30.34
CA TYR A 51 23.74 69.70 30.04
C TYR A 51 23.08 68.52 30.75
N GLU A 52 22.79 68.64 32.05
CA GLU A 52 22.08 67.60 32.81
C GLU A 52 20.71 67.29 32.19
N ALA A 53 19.93 68.32 31.83
CA ALA A 53 18.64 68.13 31.19
C ALA A 53 18.76 67.40 29.83
N THR A 54 19.80 67.71 29.05
CA THR A 54 20.07 67.05 27.77
C THR A 54 20.49 65.60 27.94
N ILE A 55 21.35 65.32 28.94
CA ILE A 55 21.77 63.95 29.29
C ILE A 55 20.55 63.13 29.71
N ASP A 56 19.71 63.64 30.60
CA ASP A 56 18.49 62.98 31.06
C ASP A 56 17.53 62.64 29.92
N GLN A 57 17.34 63.57 28.98
CA GLN A 57 16.51 63.34 27.80
C GLN A 57 17.10 62.25 26.90
N ASN A 58 18.42 62.28 26.67
CA ASN A 58 19.10 61.28 25.86
C ASN A 58 19.06 59.89 26.53
N GLU A 59 19.25 59.80 27.84
CA GLU A 59 19.12 58.55 28.58
C GLU A 59 17.71 57.95 28.50
N LYS A 60 16.68 58.80 28.64
CA LYS A 60 15.27 58.37 28.46
C LYS A 60 15.05 57.81 27.06
N LYS A 61 15.53 58.52 26.04
CA LYS A 61 15.43 58.09 24.65
C LYS A 61 16.16 56.77 24.38
N ILE A 62 17.35 56.59 24.94
CA ILE A 62 18.10 55.32 24.85
C ILE A 62 17.32 54.18 25.49
N LYS A 63 16.75 54.39 26.69
CA LYS A 63 15.91 53.39 27.38
C LYS A 63 14.69 53.00 26.56
N GLU A 64 13.97 53.98 26.00
CA GLU A 64 12.80 53.76 25.15
C GLU A 64 13.16 52.97 23.87
N LEU A 65 14.22 53.39 23.17
CA LEU A 65 14.69 52.70 21.96
C LEU A 65 15.14 51.28 22.27
N THR A 66 15.79 51.05 23.41
CA THR A 66 16.20 49.72 23.86
C THR A 66 15.00 48.82 24.11
N LEU A 67 13.97 49.32 24.79
CA LEU A 67 12.73 48.58 25.02
C LEU A 67 11.99 48.27 23.71
N ALA A 68 11.93 49.23 22.78
CA ALA A 68 11.33 49.02 21.48
C ALA A 68 12.10 47.96 20.66
N ASN A 69 13.43 48.00 20.68
CA ASN A 69 14.28 47.02 20.01
C ASN A 69 14.06 45.61 20.58
N ASN A 70 14.03 45.47 21.92
CA ASN A 70 13.77 44.19 22.56
C ASN A 70 12.38 43.62 22.20
N ARG A 71 11.34 44.48 22.12
CA ARG A 71 10.00 44.06 21.68
C ARG A 71 10.02 43.56 20.23
N ALA A 72 10.66 44.31 19.32
CA ALA A 72 10.79 43.92 17.93
C ALA A 72 11.58 42.60 17.77
N GLN A 73 12.64 42.40 18.55
CA GLN A 73 13.40 41.14 18.55
C GLN A 73 12.53 39.95 18.98
N ASN A 74 11.76 40.09 20.07
CA ASN A 74 10.85 39.04 20.52
C ASN A 74 9.76 38.72 19.49
N GLU A 75 9.24 39.74 18.80
CA GLU A 75 8.26 39.55 17.73
C GLU A 75 8.86 38.80 16.54
N ILE A 76 10.08 39.16 16.13
CA ILE A 76 10.82 38.47 15.06
C ILE A 76 11.04 37.00 15.42
N GLU A 77 11.45 36.70 16.66
CA GLU A 77 11.66 35.33 17.12
C GLU A 77 10.35 34.53 17.14
N SER A 78 9.26 35.14 17.63
CA SER A 78 7.92 34.55 17.59
C SER A 78 7.45 34.22 16.17
N LEU A 79 7.65 35.14 15.22
CA LEU A 79 7.29 34.94 13.82
C LEU A 79 8.16 33.87 13.15
N ARG A 80 9.46 33.82 13.46
CA ARG A 80 10.36 32.75 12.99
C ARG A 80 9.90 31.37 13.48
N ASN A 81 9.55 31.24 14.75
CA ASN A 81 9.05 29.98 15.32
C ASN A 81 7.75 29.54 14.65
N LYS A 82 6.82 30.47 14.41
CA LYS A 82 5.56 30.18 13.68
C LYS A 82 5.83 29.76 12.23
N LEU A 83 6.76 30.42 11.56
CA LEU A 83 7.15 30.05 10.19
C LEU A 83 7.78 28.66 10.14
N GLU A 84 8.68 28.33 11.07
CA GLU A 84 9.30 27.02 11.14
C GLU A 84 8.26 25.92 11.40
N GLN A 85 7.32 26.17 12.32
CA GLN A 85 6.23 25.24 12.60
C GLN A 85 5.33 25.02 11.38
N SER A 86 4.93 26.10 10.70
CA SER A 86 4.13 26.02 9.47
C SER A 86 4.86 25.28 8.35
N ASN A 87 6.17 25.48 8.21
CA ASN A 87 6.99 24.75 7.24
C ASN A 87 7.05 23.25 7.55
N LYS A 88 7.19 22.86 8.83
CA LYS A 88 7.16 21.45 9.24
C LYS A 88 5.82 20.79 8.90
N GLU A 89 4.72 21.48 9.17
CA GLU A 89 3.37 21.00 8.84
C GLU A 89 3.18 20.88 7.32
N SER A 90 3.64 21.87 6.55
CA SER A 90 3.59 21.84 5.08
C SER A 90 4.36 20.65 4.50
N ILE A 91 5.57 20.39 4.99
CA ILE A 91 6.37 19.22 4.58
C ILE A 91 5.66 17.91 4.95
N SER A 92 5.05 17.82 6.14
CA SER A 92 4.30 16.64 6.55
C SER A 92 3.11 16.36 5.63
N LEU A 93 2.32 17.38 5.33
CA LEU A 93 1.17 17.28 4.41
C LEU A 93 1.61 16.94 2.98
N GLN A 94 2.74 17.48 2.52
CA GLN A 94 3.31 17.15 1.23
C GLN A 94 3.71 15.67 1.15
N ASN A 95 4.35 15.14 2.18
CA ASN A 95 4.73 13.73 2.26
C ASN A 95 3.51 12.81 2.29
N GLU A 96 2.48 13.16 3.06
CA GLU A 96 1.22 12.39 3.10
C GLU A 96 0.52 12.38 1.74
N SER A 97 0.46 13.52 1.05
CA SER A 97 -0.07 13.63 -0.31
C SER A 97 0.69 12.76 -1.31
N GLN A 98 2.03 12.74 -1.22
CA GLN A 98 2.87 11.86 -2.05
C GLN A 98 2.60 10.38 -1.77
N ASN A 99 2.46 10.00 -0.50
CA ASN A 99 2.14 8.63 -0.10
C ASN A 99 0.76 8.20 -0.61
N LEU A 100 -0.27 9.02 -0.42
CA LEU A 100 -1.62 8.75 -0.93
C LEU A 100 -1.63 8.61 -2.46
N ASN A 101 -0.85 9.42 -3.17
CA ASN A 101 -0.74 9.31 -4.63
C ASN A 101 -0.03 8.01 -5.06
N MET A 102 0.99 7.57 -4.31
CA MET A 102 1.64 6.29 -4.54
C MET A 102 0.67 5.12 -4.29
N GLU A 103 -0.06 5.14 -3.18
CA GLU A 103 -1.05 4.12 -2.84
C GLU A 103 -2.18 4.06 -3.88
N LYS A 104 -2.69 5.22 -4.31
CA LYS A 104 -3.66 5.32 -5.41
C LYS A 104 -3.15 4.65 -6.69
N LYS A 105 -1.89 4.89 -7.07
CA LYS A 105 -1.30 4.23 -8.26
C LYS A 105 -1.20 2.72 -8.09
N GLN A 106 -0.84 2.24 -6.90
CA GLN A 106 -0.80 0.81 -6.60
C GLN A 106 -2.20 0.18 -6.70
N MET A 107 -3.22 0.83 -6.15
CA MET A 107 -4.61 0.38 -6.25
C MET A 107 -5.09 0.32 -7.70
N LEU A 108 -4.78 1.34 -8.52
CA LEU A 108 -5.14 1.34 -9.95
C LEU A 108 -4.49 0.19 -10.71
N ASN A 109 -3.23 -0.12 -10.43
CA ASN A 109 -2.57 -1.29 -11.02
C ASN A 109 -3.25 -2.59 -10.57
N HIS A 110 -3.61 -2.69 -9.28
CA HIS A 110 -4.30 -3.88 -8.77
C HIS A 110 -5.67 -4.08 -9.41
N ILE A 111 -6.43 -3.00 -9.61
CA ILE A 111 -7.73 -3.05 -10.32
C ILE A 111 -7.53 -3.59 -11.73
N ARG A 112 -6.54 -3.07 -12.47
CA ARG A 112 -6.23 -3.56 -13.82
C ARG A 112 -5.86 -5.05 -13.84
N ASP A 113 -5.07 -5.52 -12.88
CA ASP A 113 -4.71 -6.94 -12.76
C ASP A 113 -5.94 -7.82 -12.48
N LEU A 114 -6.90 -7.32 -11.68
CA LEU A 114 -8.14 -8.02 -11.39
C LEU A 114 -9.06 -8.06 -12.61
N GLU A 115 -9.18 -6.96 -13.34
CA GLU A 115 -9.92 -6.88 -14.60
C GLU A 115 -9.38 -7.90 -15.62
N GLN A 116 -8.04 -7.94 -15.80
CA GLN A 116 -7.41 -8.90 -16.70
C GLN A 116 -7.69 -10.36 -16.29
N LYS A 117 -7.61 -10.67 -14.99
CA LYS A 117 -7.93 -12.02 -14.50
C LYS A 117 -9.40 -12.37 -14.72
N ASN A 118 -10.30 -11.41 -14.57
CA ASN A 118 -11.72 -11.63 -14.83
C ASN A 118 -11.96 -11.94 -16.32
N ASP A 119 -11.34 -11.18 -17.22
CA ASP A 119 -11.41 -11.44 -18.67
C ASP A 119 -10.90 -12.85 -19.03
N ASP A 120 -9.79 -13.28 -18.41
CA ASP A 120 -9.23 -14.61 -18.62
C ASP A 120 -10.15 -15.72 -18.09
N LEU A 121 -10.81 -15.49 -16.94
CA LEU A 121 -11.80 -16.41 -16.38
C LEU A 121 -13.05 -16.51 -17.26
N GLU A 122 -13.55 -15.39 -17.77
CA GLU A 122 -14.68 -15.36 -18.70
C GLU A 122 -14.34 -16.09 -20.02
N ARG A 123 -13.11 -15.90 -20.54
CA ARG A 123 -12.64 -16.65 -21.71
C ARG A 123 -12.60 -18.15 -21.43
N ALA A 124 -12.03 -18.56 -20.30
CA ALA A 124 -11.96 -19.98 -19.92
C ALA A 124 -13.37 -20.59 -19.78
N ARG A 125 -14.30 -19.84 -19.18
CA ARG A 125 -15.70 -20.24 -19.07
C ARG A 125 -16.34 -20.47 -20.43
N ARG A 126 -16.17 -19.56 -21.40
CA ARG A 126 -16.72 -19.73 -22.76
C ARG A 126 -16.17 -20.97 -23.47
N ILE A 127 -14.87 -21.25 -23.31
CA ILE A 127 -14.25 -22.46 -23.88
C ILE A 127 -14.85 -23.72 -23.27
N ILE A 128 -15.07 -23.74 -21.95
CA ILE A 128 -15.69 -24.87 -21.25
C ILE A 128 -17.14 -25.05 -21.69
N GLU A 129 -17.92 -23.97 -21.78
CA GLU A 129 -19.31 -24.01 -22.25
C GLU A 129 -19.41 -24.61 -23.67
N GLU A 130 -18.53 -24.20 -24.59
CA GLU A 130 -18.45 -24.78 -25.94
C GLU A 130 -18.06 -26.27 -25.90
N SER A 131 -17.09 -26.64 -25.06
CA SER A 131 -16.70 -28.05 -24.90
C SER A 131 -17.84 -28.90 -24.36
N ILE A 132 -18.65 -28.37 -23.44
CA ILE A 132 -19.84 -29.06 -22.92
C ILE A 132 -20.86 -29.24 -24.03
N ALA A 133 -21.18 -28.19 -24.79
CA ALA A 133 -22.11 -28.27 -25.92
C ALA A 133 -21.67 -29.30 -26.99
N GLY A 134 -20.37 -29.40 -27.25
CA GLY A 134 -19.79 -30.42 -28.12
C GLY A 134 -19.99 -31.85 -27.59
N ILE A 135 -19.77 -32.07 -26.29
CA ILE A 135 -20.01 -33.36 -25.63
C ILE A 135 -21.49 -33.72 -25.66
N GLU A 136 -22.37 -32.76 -25.37
CA GLU A 136 -23.82 -32.96 -25.44
C GLU A 136 -24.25 -33.40 -26.84
N THR A 137 -23.77 -32.72 -27.89
CA THR A 137 -24.06 -33.10 -29.28
C THR A 137 -23.60 -34.52 -29.62
N ALA A 138 -22.38 -34.89 -29.20
CA ALA A 138 -21.86 -36.24 -29.39
C ALA A 138 -22.68 -37.29 -28.63
N PHE A 139 -23.17 -36.94 -27.44
CA PHE A 139 -24.02 -37.80 -26.62
C PHE A 139 -25.39 -38.02 -27.27
N HIS A 140 -26.05 -36.97 -27.77
CA HIS A 140 -27.29 -37.11 -28.54
C HIS A 140 -27.11 -38.01 -29.77
N SER A 141 -26.02 -37.82 -30.52
CA SER A 141 -25.69 -38.67 -31.68
C SER A 141 -25.46 -40.14 -31.31
N ALA A 142 -24.98 -40.41 -30.09
CA ALA A 142 -24.83 -41.78 -29.59
C ALA A 142 -26.18 -42.39 -29.18
N ILE A 143 -27.07 -41.60 -28.58
CA ILE A 143 -28.44 -42.03 -28.27
C ILE A 143 -29.19 -42.39 -29.55
N GLU A 144 -29.16 -41.53 -30.57
CA GLU A 144 -29.83 -41.79 -31.85
C GLU A 144 -29.33 -43.08 -32.51
N ARG A 145 -28.01 -43.30 -32.52
CA ARG A 145 -27.42 -44.55 -33.04
C ARG A 145 -27.85 -45.77 -32.23
N ASN A 146 -27.89 -45.67 -30.89
CA ASN A 146 -28.37 -46.77 -30.06
C ASN A 146 -29.84 -47.10 -30.32
N ALA A 147 -30.69 -46.09 -30.52
CA ALA A 147 -32.10 -46.30 -30.87
C ALA A 147 -32.27 -46.99 -32.24
N MET A 148 -31.44 -46.62 -33.23
CA MET A 148 -31.42 -47.33 -34.53
C MET A 148 -31.00 -48.79 -34.36
N LEU A 149 -29.93 -49.05 -33.61
CA LEU A 149 -29.45 -50.40 -33.34
C LEU A 149 -30.48 -51.25 -32.57
N GLU A 150 -31.21 -50.66 -31.63
CA GLU A 150 -32.31 -51.33 -30.92
C GLU A 150 -33.40 -51.76 -31.90
N SER A 151 -33.81 -50.88 -32.83
CA SER A 151 -34.76 -51.23 -33.89
C SER A 151 -34.23 -52.32 -34.84
N GLU A 152 -32.94 -52.32 -35.18
CA GLU A 152 -32.32 -53.37 -36.00
C GLU A 152 -32.31 -54.73 -35.27
N VAL A 153 -32.09 -54.72 -33.96
CA VAL A 153 -32.17 -55.92 -33.12
C VAL A 153 -33.61 -56.44 -33.08
N ASP A 154 -34.59 -55.57 -32.88
CA ASP A 154 -36.02 -55.94 -32.89
C ASP A 154 -36.45 -56.53 -34.25
N GLU A 155 -36.01 -55.95 -35.37
CA GLU A 155 -36.29 -56.51 -36.70
C GLU A 155 -35.66 -57.90 -36.86
N LYS A 156 -34.41 -58.07 -36.41
CA LYS A 156 -33.73 -59.37 -36.44
C LYS A 156 -34.47 -60.41 -35.60
N GLU A 157 -35.01 -60.05 -34.44
CA GLU A 157 -35.83 -60.95 -33.62
C GLU A 157 -37.14 -61.33 -34.33
N ASN A 158 -37.84 -60.36 -34.92
CA ASN A 158 -39.04 -60.62 -35.72
C ASN A 158 -38.77 -61.56 -36.91
N LEU A 159 -37.64 -61.39 -37.61
CA LEU A 159 -37.24 -62.28 -38.70
C LEU A 159 -36.91 -63.69 -38.21
N LYS A 160 -36.25 -63.82 -37.06
CA LYS A 160 -36.00 -65.12 -36.43
C LYS A 160 -37.31 -65.84 -36.09
N GLU A 161 -38.31 -65.13 -35.54
CA GLU A 161 -39.63 -65.73 -35.28
C GLU A 161 -40.30 -66.22 -36.56
N LYS A 162 -40.30 -65.41 -37.64
CA LYS A 162 -40.85 -65.82 -38.93
C LYS A 162 -40.13 -67.04 -39.51
N LEU A 163 -38.81 -67.07 -39.42
CA LEU A 163 -38.00 -68.21 -39.85
C LEU A 163 -38.34 -69.47 -39.05
N GLN A 164 -38.50 -69.34 -37.73
CA GLN A 164 -38.89 -70.45 -36.86
C GLN A 164 -40.27 -71.00 -37.27
N ARG A 165 -41.27 -70.14 -37.49
CA ARG A 165 -42.60 -70.56 -37.96
C ARG A 165 -42.55 -71.27 -39.31
N LEU A 166 -41.79 -70.74 -40.28
CA LEU A 166 -41.61 -71.38 -41.59
C LEU A 166 -40.87 -72.72 -41.48
N ALA A 167 -39.90 -72.83 -40.56
CA ALA A 167 -39.20 -74.08 -40.29
C ALA A 167 -40.15 -75.13 -39.68
N ASP A 168 -41.03 -74.71 -38.77
CA ASP A 168 -42.08 -75.56 -38.21
C ASP A 168 -43.08 -76.00 -39.28
N GLU A 169 -43.58 -75.09 -40.13
CA GLU A 169 -44.45 -75.40 -41.27
C GLU A 169 -43.77 -76.35 -42.27
N THR A 170 -42.49 -76.12 -42.59
CA THR A 170 -41.69 -77.01 -43.44
C THR A 170 -41.56 -78.39 -42.79
N ARG A 171 -41.40 -78.46 -41.47
CA ARG A 171 -41.34 -79.71 -40.72
C ARG A 171 -42.67 -80.45 -40.79
N ASP A 172 -43.78 -79.74 -40.60
CA ASP A 172 -45.13 -80.30 -40.62
C ASP A 172 -45.48 -80.80 -42.04
N LEU A 173 -45.20 -80.02 -43.08
CA LEU A 173 -45.39 -80.45 -44.49
C LEU A 173 -44.53 -81.67 -44.85
N LYS A 174 -43.28 -81.75 -44.36
CA LYS A 174 -42.44 -82.95 -44.53
C LYS A 174 -43.05 -84.16 -43.84
N GLN A 175 -43.64 -83.99 -42.66
CA GLN A 175 -44.37 -85.06 -41.97
C GLN A 175 -45.61 -85.48 -42.76
N GLU A 176 -46.39 -84.54 -43.30
CA GLU A 176 -47.55 -84.84 -44.16
C GLU A 176 -47.17 -85.61 -45.43
N LEU A 177 -46.06 -85.24 -46.09
CA LEU A 177 -45.53 -85.98 -47.24
C LEU A 177 -45.13 -87.40 -46.87
N LEU A 178 -44.48 -87.59 -45.72
CA LEU A 178 -44.05 -88.91 -45.24
C LEU A 178 -45.25 -89.81 -44.90
N VAL A 179 -46.32 -89.23 -44.35
CA VAL A 179 -47.60 -89.94 -44.17
C VAL A 179 -48.20 -90.33 -45.53
N LYS A 180 -48.25 -89.42 -46.50
CA LYS A 180 -48.74 -89.71 -47.87
C LYS A 180 -47.91 -90.77 -48.60
N GLU A 181 -46.59 -90.82 -48.41
CA GLU A 181 -45.75 -91.90 -48.94
C GLU A 181 -46.07 -93.23 -48.26
N LYS A 182 -46.29 -93.24 -46.95
CA LYS A 182 -46.67 -94.44 -46.18
C LYS A 182 -48.06 -94.95 -46.54
N GLU A 183 -48.99 -94.07 -46.91
CA GLU A 183 -50.34 -94.43 -47.38
C GLU A 183 -50.36 -94.95 -48.84
N ARG A 184 -49.26 -94.82 -49.59
CA ARG A 184 -49.14 -95.28 -51.00
C ARG A 184 -48.45 -96.64 -51.20
N ALA A 185 -48.10 -97.37 -50.13
CA ALA A 185 -47.41 -98.66 -50.24
C ALA A 185 -48.28 -99.84 -49.74
N PRO A 186 -48.43 -100.95 -50.52
CA PRO A 186 -48.85 -102.24 -49.98
C PRO A 186 -47.65 -103.04 -49.42
N ASP A 187 -47.95 -103.95 -48.49
CA ASP A 187 -47.04 -104.89 -47.80
C ASP A 187 -46.07 -105.66 -48.74
N ASN A 188 -44.75 -105.59 -48.48
CA ASN A 188 -43.92 -106.75 -48.08
C ASN A 188 -42.41 -106.46 -47.92
N GLU A 189 -41.89 -106.96 -46.80
CA GLU A 189 -40.56 -107.57 -46.49
C GLU A 189 -39.18 -106.93 -46.84
N ARG A 190 -38.43 -106.73 -45.73
CA ARG A 190 -37.07 -107.24 -45.42
C ARG A 190 -35.79 -106.48 -45.81
N ILE A 191 -35.14 -105.95 -44.77
CA ILE A 191 -33.74 -106.13 -44.28
C ILE A 191 -32.61 -106.32 -45.33
N LEU A 192 -31.58 -105.44 -45.34
CA LEU A 192 -30.21 -105.67 -44.78
C LEU A 192 -29.20 -104.56 -45.15
N ASN A 193 -28.53 -104.02 -44.12
CA ASN A 193 -27.13 -103.57 -44.00
C ASN A 193 -26.33 -102.99 -45.20
N GLY A 194 -25.60 -101.91 -44.89
CA GLY A 194 -24.13 -101.97 -45.00
C GLY A 194 -23.38 -100.75 -45.56
N PHE A 195 -22.55 -100.16 -44.68
CA PHE A 195 -21.17 -99.70 -44.92
C PHE A 195 -20.85 -98.31 -45.56
N GLN A 196 -20.25 -97.45 -44.69
CA GLN A 196 -18.98 -96.67 -44.86
C GLN A 196 -18.89 -95.56 -45.94
N LYS A 197 -18.14 -94.43 -45.83
CA LYS A 197 -17.23 -93.80 -44.86
C LYS A 197 -16.80 -92.41 -45.44
N THR A 198 -16.63 -91.38 -44.60
CA THR A 198 -15.83 -90.11 -44.74
C THR A 198 -16.05 -89.17 -45.95
N ILE A 199 -16.08 -87.84 -45.76
CA ILE A 199 -14.91 -86.95 -45.86
C ILE A 199 -15.18 -85.61 -45.15
N LEU A 200 -14.14 -85.14 -44.45
CA LEU A 200 -13.95 -83.82 -43.86
C LEU A 200 -13.96 -82.72 -44.93
N ASP A 201 -14.44 -81.51 -44.62
CA ASP A 201 -13.56 -80.36 -44.85
C ASP A 201 -13.82 -79.19 -43.91
N SER A 202 -12.69 -78.59 -43.52
CA SER A 202 -12.56 -77.43 -42.66
C SER A 202 -13.02 -76.18 -43.42
N ASN A 203 -13.67 -75.25 -42.71
CA ASN A 203 -13.33 -73.84 -42.86
C ASN A 203 -13.62 -73.09 -41.57
N ARG A 204 -12.52 -72.85 -40.84
CA ARG A 204 -12.36 -71.84 -39.78
C ARG A 204 -12.58 -70.46 -40.40
N LEU A 205 -13.55 -69.71 -39.91
CA LEU A 205 -13.51 -68.26 -39.94
C LEU A 205 -13.74 -67.73 -38.52
N LYS A 206 -12.89 -66.77 -38.17
CA LYS A 206 -12.56 -66.35 -36.82
C LYS A 206 -13.69 -65.53 -36.21
N GLU A 207 -14.04 -65.87 -34.98
CA GLU A 207 -14.75 -64.99 -34.05
C GLU A 207 -13.86 -63.78 -33.73
N ASN A 208 -14.36 -62.59 -33.98
CA ASN A 208 -13.84 -61.36 -33.38
C ASN A 208 -14.59 -61.17 -32.06
N GLU A 209 -13.94 -61.57 -30.97
CA GLU A 209 -14.40 -61.33 -29.61
C GLU A 209 -14.56 -59.83 -29.38
N THR A 210 -15.80 -59.44 -29.10
CA THR A 210 -16.13 -58.20 -28.40
C THR A 210 -15.80 -58.43 -26.93
N GLN A 211 -14.69 -57.89 -26.44
CA GLN A 211 -14.41 -57.83 -25.01
C GLN A 211 -15.10 -56.62 -24.40
N THR A 212 -16.27 -56.87 -23.81
CA THR A 212 -16.85 -56.07 -22.74
C THR A 212 -16.76 -56.88 -21.45
N THR A 213 -15.78 -56.60 -20.59
CA THR A 213 -15.93 -56.74 -19.12
C THR A 213 -15.05 -55.71 -18.38
N PRO A 214 -15.50 -55.19 -17.23
CA PRO A 214 -14.83 -54.11 -16.51
C PRO A 214 -13.80 -54.67 -15.52
N ALA A 215 -12.52 -54.54 -15.83
CA ALA A 215 -11.44 -54.84 -14.89
C ALA A 215 -10.90 -53.53 -14.32
N LYS A 216 -11.17 -53.30 -13.03
CA LYS A 216 -10.44 -52.34 -12.19
C LYS A 216 -8.96 -52.75 -12.19
N HIS A 217 -8.11 -51.90 -12.76
CA HIS A 217 -6.68 -52.07 -12.63
C HIS A 217 -6.02 -50.71 -12.41
N ASP A 218 -5.69 -50.47 -11.14
CA ASP A 218 -4.70 -49.48 -10.73
C ASP A 218 -3.37 -49.80 -11.42
N TYR A 219 -2.99 -48.98 -12.39
CA TYR A 219 -1.62 -48.93 -12.89
C TYR A 219 -1.15 -47.48 -12.92
N GLN A 220 -0.43 -47.10 -11.86
CA GLN A 220 0.55 -46.03 -11.96
C GLN A 220 1.61 -46.48 -12.97
N ALA A 221 1.59 -45.89 -14.16
CA ALA A 221 2.66 -46.06 -15.13
C ALA A 221 4.00 -45.61 -14.50
N PRO A 222 5.12 -46.34 -14.70
CA PRO A 222 6.42 -45.91 -14.22
C PRO A 222 6.77 -44.58 -14.89
N ILE A 223 6.83 -43.52 -14.08
CA ILE A 223 7.21 -42.17 -14.55
C ILE A 223 8.58 -42.28 -15.22
N SER A 224 8.65 -41.93 -16.50
CA SER A 224 9.89 -41.87 -17.29
C SER A 224 10.97 -41.12 -16.51
N PRO A 225 12.25 -41.55 -16.53
CA PRO A 225 13.34 -40.84 -15.87
C PRO A 225 13.37 -39.33 -16.17
N ALA A 226 13.03 -38.93 -17.40
CA ALA A 226 12.93 -37.53 -17.81
C ALA A 226 11.78 -36.79 -17.10
N SER A 227 10.60 -37.40 -17.02
CA SER A 227 9.43 -36.84 -16.31
C SER A 227 9.68 -36.74 -14.81
N ARG A 228 10.45 -37.68 -14.23
CA ARG A 228 10.86 -37.64 -12.82
C ARG A 228 11.81 -36.49 -12.53
N VAL A 229 12.81 -36.27 -13.39
CA VAL A 229 13.75 -35.14 -13.25
C VAL A 229 13.03 -33.80 -13.42
N MET A 230 12.10 -33.69 -14.38
CA MET A 230 11.28 -32.49 -14.57
C MET A 230 10.41 -32.21 -13.34
N ALA A 231 9.76 -33.23 -12.78
CA ALA A 231 8.97 -33.10 -11.56
C ALA A 231 9.83 -32.65 -10.37
N LEU A 232 11.04 -33.21 -10.21
CA LEU A 232 11.97 -32.82 -9.13
C LEU A 232 12.46 -31.37 -9.27
N ASN A 233 12.68 -30.89 -10.49
CA ASN A 233 13.05 -29.49 -10.73
C ASN A 233 11.91 -28.54 -10.38
N ILE A 234 10.68 -28.87 -10.79
CA ILE A 234 9.48 -28.08 -10.44
C ILE A 234 9.28 -28.05 -8.92
N VAL A 235 9.42 -29.19 -8.25
CA VAL A 235 9.31 -29.28 -6.79
C VAL A 235 10.44 -28.47 -6.11
N SER A 236 11.67 -28.52 -6.61
CA SER A 236 12.79 -27.74 -6.08
C SER A 236 12.57 -26.23 -6.23
N ASP A 237 12.03 -25.78 -7.36
CA ASP A 237 11.68 -24.39 -7.61
C ASP A 237 10.54 -23.91 -6.71
N LEU A 238 9.52 -24.76 -6.50
CA LEU A 238 8.42 -24.48 -5.58
C LEU A 238 8.91 -24.35 -4.14
N ILE A 239 9.76 -25.27 -3.67
CA ILE A 239 10.35 -25.19 -2.32
C ILE A 239 11.15 -23.90 -2.15
N ARG A 240 11.95 -23.52 -3.15
CA ARG A 240 12.74 -22.28 -3.12
C ARG A 240 11.84 -21.04 -3.08
N LYS A 241 10.75 -21.05 -3.83
CA LYS A 241 9.77 -19.94 -3.88
C LYS A 241 8.96 -19.84 -2.58
N ILE A 242 8.53 -20.97 -2.02
CA ILE A 242 7.86 -21.06 -0.72
C ILE A 242 8.79 -20.54 0.39
N GLY A 243 10.05 -20.98 0.45
CA GLY A 243 11.00 -20.46 1.43
C GLY A 243 11.31 -18.96 1.26
N GLY A 244 11.17 -18.41 0.05
CA GLY A 244 11.20 -16.96 -0.19
C GLY A 244 9.97 -16.23 0.36
N LEU A 245 8.79 -16.82 0.19
CA LEU A 245 7.53 -16.30 0.71
C LEU A 245 7.48 -16.35 2.24
N GLU A 246 7.94 -17.45 2.85
CA GLU A 246 8.02 -17.60 4.31
C GLU A 246 8.93 -16.52 4.93
N ARG A 247 10.10 -16.23 4.33
CA ARG A 247 10.97 -15.14 4.79
C ARG A 247 10.31 -13.76 4.69
N ARG A 248 9.53 -13.50 3.64
CA ARG A 248 8.78 -12.24 3.47
C ARG A 248 7.64 -12.13 4.48
N LEU A 249 6.96 -13.23 4.75
CA LEU A 249 5.89 -13.32 5.75
C LEU A 249 6.45 -13.11 7.16
N GLU A 250 7.59 -13.74 7.47
CA GLU A 250 8.30 -13.59 8.74
C GLU A 250 8.70 -12.12 8.95
N LYS A 251 9.28 -11.47 7.93
CA LYS A 251 9.60 -10.04 7.95
C LYS A 251 8.37 -9.16 8.19
N SER A 252 7.26 -9.45 7.50
CA SER A 252 6.00 -8.72 7.67
C SER A 252 5.42 -8.86 9.09
N LYS A 253 5.60 -10.00 9.76
CA LYS A 253 5.18 -10.19 11.16
C LYS A 253 6.00 -9.34 12.14
N TYR A 254 7.30 -9.15 11.89
CA TYR A 254 8.13 -8.25 12.70
C TYR A 254 7.71 -6.79 12.52
N ASP A 255 7.49 -6.36 11.27
CA ASP A 255 7.03 -5.00 10.96
C ASP A 255 5.68 -4.69 11.66
N TYR A 256 4.75 -5.65 11.72
CA TYR A 256 3.48 -5.49 12.46
C TYR A 256 3.63 -5.45 13.98
N ARG A 257 4.58 -6.21 14.55
CA ARG A 257 4.84 -6.20 16.02
C ARG A 257 5.48 -4.88 16.47
N ASP A 258 6.34 -4.29 15.65
CA ASP A 258 6.96 -2.99 15.96
C ASP A 258 5.97 -1.83 15.87
N ILE A 259 4.97 -1.91 14.98
CA ILE A 259 3.87 -0.93 14.93
C ILE A 259 2.99 -1.06 16.18
N SER A 260 2.56 -2.28 16.52
CA SER A 260 1.67 -2.51 17.67
C SER A 260 2.30 -2.15 19.03
N THR A 261 3.61 -2.33 19.20
CA THR A 261 4.31 -1.98 20.45
C THR A 261 4.63 -0.48 20.57
N ASN A 262 4.85 0.22 19.46
CA ASN A 262 5.08 1.67 19.46
C ASN A 262 3.78 2.47 19.70
N ASP A 263 2.64 2.02 19.17
CA ASP A 263 1.35 2.69 19.41
C ASP A 263 0.91 2.62 20.88
N ILE A 264 1.11 1.48 21.55
CA ILE A 264 0.76 1.32 22.97
C ILE A 264 1.63 2.21 23.89
N ARG A 265 2.90 2.45 23.52
CA ARG A 265 3.77 3.38 24.26
C ARG A 265 3.39 4.84 24.05
N ARG A 266 2.94 5.22 22.85
CA ARG A 266 2.49 6.60 22.53
C ARG A 266 1.18 6.97 23.20
N SER A 267 0.24 6.03 23.34
CA SER A 267 -1.05 6.31 24.00
C SER A 267 -0.95 6.48 25.52
N ARG A 268 0.14 6.01 26.16
CA ARG A 268 0.34 6.13 27.62
C ARG A 268 1.05 7.40 28.07
N SER A 269 1.71 8.14 27.17
CA SER A 269 2.44 9.37 27.54
C SER A 269 1.63 10.67 27.38
N SER A 270 0.37 10.62 26.93
CA SER A 270 -0.43 11.80 26.60
C SER A 270 -1.38 12.30 27.71
N THR A 271 -1.36 11.72 28.92
CA THR A 271 -2.35 12.04 29.98
C THR A 271 -1.77 12.57 31.29
N LYS A 272 -0.60 13.20 31.30
CA LYS A 272 -0.17 14.03 32.44
C LYS A 272 0.62 15.25 31.97
N ASN A 273 -0.02 16.42 31.98
CA ASN A 273 0.45 17.63 32.69
C ASN A 273 -0.37 18.84 32.27
N SER A 274 -1.33 19.22 33.12
CA SER A 274 -1.92 20.54 33.16
C SER A 274 -1.45 21.21 34.45
N PRO A 275 -0.92 22.45 34.44
CA PRO A 275 -0.93 23.28 35.62
C PRO A 275 -1.99 24.39 35.45
N SER A 276 -2.92 24.41 36.40
CA SER A 276 -3.84 25.53 36.69
C SER A 276 -3.07 26.78 37.13
N PRO A 277 -3.50 28.00 36.77
CA PRO A 277 -2.85 29.24 37.21
C PRO A 277 -3.35 29.68 38.60
N SER A 278 -2.46 29.82 39.57
CA SER A 278 -2.73 30.48 40.86
C SER A 278 -2.29 31.94 40.82
N LEU A 279 -3.25 32.85 40.99
CA LEU A 279 -3.08 34.28 41.24
C LEU A 279 -2.95 34.53 42.75
N HIS A 280 -1.93 35.30 43.15
CA HIS A 280 -1.77 36.21 44.33
C HIS A 280 -0.25 36.38 44.50
N GLY A 281 0.37 37.57 44.34
CA GLY A 281 0.17 38.77 45.12
C GLY A 281 1.18 38.77 46.29
N VAL A 282 1.98 39.86 46.42
CA VAL A 282 2.63 40.41 47.63
C VAL A 282 4.07 40.90 47.38
N THR A 283 4.19 42.23 47.45
CA THR A 283 5.30 43.11 47.86
C THR A 283 6.59 42.49 48.44
N LYS A 284 7.75 42.93 47.96
CA LYS A 284 8.59 43.97 48.61
C LYS A 284 9.68 44.44 47.64
#